data_AF-A0A524JXG4-F1
#
_entry.id   AF-A0A524JXG4-F1
#
_cell.length_a   1.000
_cell.length_b   1.000
_cell.length_c   1.000
_cell.angle_alpha   90.00
_cell.angle_beta   90.00
_cell.angle_gamma   90.00
#
_symmetry.space_group_name_H-M   'P 1'
#
loop_
_entity.id
_entity.type
_entity.pdbx_description
1 polymer ?
#
loop_
_entity_poly.entity_id
_entity_poly.type
_entity_poly.pdbx_seq_one_letter_code
_entity_poly.pdbx_strand_id
1 'polypeptide(L)'
;MIQEKTKVPAKEKEPEKNSRKFYYVIGALALVIIVLAFFIFKGPAGPQLSPKMKQMQETVQQIQQLETSIQEKQNEVFDILSDYKTKTGEELPEVNIMNLSPEQKKVLEEKIKNEKDVSIKSLLQDILDKNNDIHNLNARVQELETLLPKPHLVEKGENHYQIAMNFLLNEKGVDKARAMELVERTLLFEPIIPGFKIWNFYAEDEYGTFITQGSAPISPNQIQRKVKKELVDAKDKAIAEKDQLQSDITEMELRRSELISQLDLLNQEKQNMLGKMSNLNDQNQEMQAALNSVYFAMDRRKNLTKNGIIKGGFLRSTKLQKVDIAMFDRSLDLRGDPKITATAADFQLSKIKDITIYPSYFKRDRDYKVEFNEVGQSVTITIIDIKKFMSEKIAIAIE
;
A
#
# COMPACT_ATOMS: atom_id res chain seq x y z
N MET A 1 57.95 -46.73 -24.80
CA MET A 1 56.86 -46.02 -25.48
C MET A 1 55.65 -46.03 -24.57
N ILE A 2 55.38 -44.92 -23.88
CA ILE A 2 54.23 -44.74 -22.98
C ILE A 2 53.51 -43.49 -23.48
N GLN A 3 52.25 -43.64 -23.86
CA GLN A 3 51.38 -42.56 -24.33
C GLN A 3 50.90 -41.72 -23.14
N GLU A 4 51.13 -40.41 -23.22
CA GLU A 4 50.73 -39.42 -22.24
C GLU A 4 49.33 -38.88 -22.58
N LYS A 5 48.41 -38.99 -21.61
CA LYS A 5 47.03 -38.50 -21.71
C LYS A 5 46.99 -36.98 -21.62
N THR A 6 46.45 -36.34 -22.65
CA THR A 6 46.15 -34.90 -22.66
C THR A 6 44.92 -34.62 -21.78
N LYS A 7 45.08 -33.80 -20.75
CA LYS A 7 44.02 -33.31 -19.85
C LYS A 7 43.71 -31.86 -20.23
N VAL A 8 42.49 -31.60 -20.69
CA VAL A 8 42.00 -30.24 -20.98
C VAL A 8 41.67 -29.53 -19.66
N PRO A 9 42.06 -28.26 -19.43
CA PRO A 9 41.65 -27.53 -18.24
C PRO A 9 40.28 -26.87 -18.42
N ALA A 10 39.49 -26.92 -17.35
CA ALA A 10 38.18 -26.30 -17.22
C ALA A 10 38.29 -24.77 -17.14
N LYS A 11 37.33 -24.09 -17.77
CA LYS A 11 37.20 -22.63 -17.81
C LYS A 11 36.62 -22.13 -16.48
N GLU A 12 37.41 -21.34 -15.76
CA GLU A 12 37.04 -20.67 -14.51
C GLU A 12 35.97 -19.58 -14.80
N LYS A 13 34.85 -19.60 -14.06
CA LYS A 13 33.82 -18.55 -14.09
C LYS A 13 34.23 -17.44 -13.12
N GLU A 14 34.39 -16.22 -13.62
CA GLU A 14 34.59 -15.02 -12.80
C GLU A 14 33.41 -14.79 -11.84
N PRO A 15 33.65 -14.37 -10.58
CA PRO A 15 32.60 -14.08 -9.61
C PRO A 15 31.94 -12.72 -9.86
N GLU A 16 30.61 -12.71 -9.77
CA GLU A 16 29.74 -11.57 -10.00
C GLU A 16 30.05 -10.33 -9.15
N LYS A 17 29.97 -9.17 -9.83
CA LYS A 17 30.17 -7.79 -9.37
C LYS A 17 29.23 -7.32 -8.24
N ASN A 18 28.37 -8.18 -7.70
CA ASN A 18 27.33 -7.82 -6.70
C ASN A 18 27.80 -7.90 -5.24
N SER A 19 28.93 -8.56 -4.94
CA SER A 19 29.40 -8.68 -3.54
C SER A 19 29.89 -7.35 -2.95
N ARG A 20 30.48 -6.47 -3.76
CA ARG A 20 31.04 -5.19 -3.29
C ARG A 20 29.95 -4.27 -2.73
N LYS A 21 28.77 -4.21 -3.36
CA LYS A 21 27.65 -3.38 -2.87
C LYS A 21 27.11 -3.88 -1.53
N PHE A 22 27.12 -5.19 -1.31
CA PHE A 22 26.69 -5.80 -0.05
C PHE A 22 27.64 -5.44 1.11
N TYR A 23 28.96 -5.46 0.88
CA TYR A 23 29.95 -5.05 1.87
C TYR A 23 29.92 -3.55 2.20
N TYR A 24 29.59 -2.69 1.22
CA TYR A 24 29.42 -1.25 1.49
C TYR A 24 28.19 -0.95 2.36
N VAL A 25 27.08 -1.65 2.14
CA VAL A 25 25.86 -1.48 2.96
C VAL A 25 26.09 -1.97 4.39
N ILE A 26 26.74 -3.12 4.56
CA ILE A 26 27.09 -3.65 5.90
C ILE A 26 28.11 -2.76 6.61
N GLY A 27 29.11 -2.25 5.90
CA GLY A 27 30.10 -1.32 6.45
C GLY A 27 29.48 0.00 6.90
N ALA A 28 28.53 0.55 6.14
CA ALA A 28 27.80 1.76 6.52
C ALA A 28 26.93 1.54 7.75
N LEU A 29 26.25 0.38 7.85
CA LEU A 29 25.43 0.02 9.00
C LEU A 29 26.25 -0.19 10.28
N ALA A 30 27.41 -0.84 10.17
CA ALA A 30 28.34 -1.01 11.28
C ALA A 30 28.88 0.34 11.79
N LEU A 31 29.15 1.28 10.89
CA LEU A 31 29.64 2.63 11.25
C LEU A 31 28.55 3.44 11.96
N VAL A 32 27.29 3.34 11.53
CA VAL A 32 26.15 3.96 12.23
C VAL A 32 25.97 3.36 13.62
N ILE A 33 26.12 2.05 13.79
CA ILE A 33 26.02 1.37 15.09
C ILE A 33 27.19 1.78 16.00
N ILE A 34 28.41 1.94 15.47
CA ILE A 34 29.58 2.39 16.25
C ILE A 34 29.41 3.86 16.67
N VAL A 35 28.87 4.72 15.79
CA VAL A 35 28.58 6.13 16.13
C VAL A 35 27.48 6.21 17.20
N LEU A 36 26.41 5.43 17.06
CA LEU A 36 25.35 5.34 18.09
C LEU A 36 25.89 4.79 19.40
N ALA A 37 26.73 3.76 19.38
CA ALA A 37 27.37 3.20 20.56
C ALA A 37 28.34 4.20 21.22
N PHE A 38 29.05 5.03 20.44
CA PHE A 38 29.89 6.10 20.95
C PHE A 38 29.08 7.19 21.65
N PHE A 39 27.90 7.55 21.13
CA PHE A 39 26.97 8.46 21.81
C PHE A 39 26.31 7.86 23.06
N ILE A 40 26.14 6.54 23.11
CA ILE A 40 25.61 5.83 24.30
C ILE A 40 26.69 5.66 25.39
N PHE A 41 27.95 5.39 25.02
CA PHE A 41 29.04 5.17 25.98
C PHE A 41 29.75 6.47 26.43
N LYS A 42 29.71 7.53 25.63
CA LYS A 42 30.03 8.90 26.07
C LYS A 42 28.74 9.70 26.30
N GLY A 43 27.89 9.21 27.21
CA GLY A 43 26.93 10.11 27.84
C GLY A 43 27.69 11.34 28.36
N PRO A 44 27.19 12.57 28.16
CA PRO A 44 27.83 13.74 28.74
C PRO A 44 27.88 13.49 30.24
N ALA A 45 29.09 13.29 30.78
CA ALA A 45 29.30 13.39 32.20
C ALA A 45 28.89 14.82 32.55
N GLY A 46 27.67 14.98 33.07
CA GLY A 46 27.17 16.27 33.50
C GLY A 46 28.19 16.90 34.44
N PRO A 47 28.44 18.22 34.34
CA PRO A 47 29.34 18.89 35.26
C PRO A 47 28.94 18.54 36.70
N GLN A 48 29.93 18.17 37.53
CA GLN A 48 29.67 17.90 38.93
C GLN A 48 29.18 19.20 39.57
N LEU A 49 27.88 19.27 39.85
CA LEU A 49 27.24 20.41 40.52
C LEU A 49 28.09 20.90 41.69
N SER A 50 28.35 22.20 41.75
CA SER A 50 28.99 22.84 42.90
C SER A 50 28.29 22.45 44.21
N PRO A 51 29.01 22.39 45.35
CA PRO A 51 28.44 22.00 46.64
C PRO A 51 27.19 22.82 47.02
N LYS A 52 27.17 24.10 46.64
CA LYS A 52 26.04 25.00 46.86
C LYS A 52 24.82 24.61 46.01
N MET A 53 25.02 24.25 44.75
CA MET A 53 23.93 23.78 43.89
C MET A 53 23.38 22.42 44.33
N LYS A 54 24.22 21.52 44.84
CA LYS A 54 23.77 20.25 45.43
C LYS A 54 22.87 20.45 46.64
N GLN A 55 23.27 21.34 47.56
CA GLN A 55 22.45 21.66 48.73
C GLN A 55 21.08 22.24 48.34
N MET A 56 21.07 23.14 47.35
CA MET A 56 19.84 23.73 46.81
C MET A 56 18.96 22.68 46.13
N GLN A 57 19.55 21.78 45.34
CA GLN A 57 18.86 20.65 44.73
C GLN A 57 18.22 19.75 45.79
N GLU A 58 18.95 19.38 46.84
CA GLU A 58 18.45 18.55 47.94
C GLU A 58 17.28 19.23 48.66
N THR A 59 17.37 20.54 48.89
CA THR A 59 16.31 21.33 49.51
C THR A 59 15.05 21.37 48.63
N VAL A 60 15.21 21.59 47.32
CA VAL A 60 14.06 21.55 46.39
C VAL A 60 13.47 20.14 46.28
N GLN A 61 14.29 19.09 46.29
CA GLN A 61 13.80 17.70 46.30
C GLN A 61 13.01 17.39 47.57
N GLN A 62 13.47 17.87 48.73
CA GLN A 62 12.71 17.74 49.98
C GLN A 62 11.37 18.48 49.90
N ILE A 63 11.34 19.68 49.33
CA ILE A 63 10.08 20.41 49.09
C ILE A 63 9.14 19.58 48.20
N GLN A 64 9.63 19.03 47.09
CA GLN A 64 8.81 18.17 46.20
C GLN A 64 8.26 16.93 46.91
N GLN A 65 9.06 16.29 47.78
CA GLN A 65 8.61 15.15 48.58
C GLN A 65 7.51 15.56 49.57
N LEU A 66 7.70 16.69 50.27
CA LEU A 66 6.71 17.22 51.20
C LEU A 66 5.42 17.63 50.47
N GLU A 67 5.51 18.30 49.32
CA GLU A 67 4.37 18.64 48.46
C GLU A 67 3.60 17.38 48.03
N THR A 68 4.32 16.31 47.67
CA THR A 68 3.71 15.02 47.32
C THR A 68 2.96 14.42 48.51
N SER A 69 3.57 14.40 49.70
CA SER A 69 2.91 13.91 50.92
C SER A 69 1.73 14.77 51.34
N ILE A 70 1.78 16.09 51.12
CA ILE A 70 0.63 16.99 51.32
C ILE A 70 -0.50 16.59 50.38
N GLN A 71 -0.21 16.38 49.10
CA GLN A 71 -1.21 15.99 48.11
C GLN A 71 -1.84 14.62 48.42
N GLU A 72 -1.04 13.64 48.84
CA GLU A 72 -1.54 12.32 49.28
C GLU A 72 -2.51 12.46 50.46
N LYS A 73 -2.11 13.22 51.49
CA LYS A 73 -2.98 13.47 52.65
C LYS A 73 -4.24 14.27 52.29
N GLN A 74 -4.16 15.20 51.35
CA GLN A 74 -5.33 15.92 50.84
C GLN A 74 -6.32 14.97 50.15
N ASN A 75 -5.82 14.04 49.33
CA ASN A 75 -6.65 13.02 48.68
C ASN A 75 -7.33 12.11 49.71
N GLU A 76 -6.59 11.65 50.72
CA GLU A 76 -7.15 10.85 51.82
C GLU A 76 -8.25 11.60 52.59
N VAL A 77 -8.07 12.91 52.81
CA VAL A 77 -9.11 13.75 53.41
C VAL A 77 -10.34 13.82 52.51
N PHE A 78 -10.20 13.94 51.19
CA PHE A 78 -11.34 13.90 50.27
C PHE A 78 -12.08 12.56 50.32
N ASP A 79 -11.36 11.44 50.40
CA ASP A 79 -11.96 10.11 50.52
C ASP A 79 -12.76 9.99 51.82
N ILE A 80 -12.19 10.44 52.95
CA ILE A 80 -12.88 10.45 54.25
C ILE A 80 -14.11 11.37 54.24
N LEU A 81 -14.06 12.49 53.50
CA LEU A 81 -15.20 13.39 53.34
C LEU A 81 -16.33 12.77 52.51
N SER A 82 -15.98 12.01 51.47
CA SER A 82 -16.94 11.22 50.72
C SER A 82 -17.59 10.16 51.62
N ASP A 83 -16.80 9.48 52.44
CA ASP A 83 -17.29 8.49 53.41
C ASP A 83 -18.16 9.11 54.50
N TYR A 84 -17.83 10.33 54.95
CA TYR A 84 -18.67 11.09 55.87
C TYR A 84 -20.01 11.43 55.23
N LYS A 85 -20.01 12.03 54.03
CA LYS A 85 -21.22 12.42 53.30
C LYS A 85 -22.14 11.23 53.01
N THR A 86 -21.58 10.08 52.65
CA THR A 86 -22.36 8.86 52.39
C THR A 86 -23.01 8.30 53.66
N LYS A 87 -22.38 8.46 54.83
CA LYS A 87 -22.91 7.98 56.12
C LYS A 87 -23.89 8.95 56.78
N THR A 88 -23.67 10.25 56.70
CA THR A 88 -24.48 11.26 57.39
C THR A 88 -25.57 11.87 56.51
N GLY A 89 -25.40 11.82 55.18
CA GLY A 89 -26.25 12.55 54.24
C GLY A 89 -26.05 14.08 54.29
N GLU A 90 -25.15 14.57 55.15
CA GLU A 90 -24.86 15.98 55.36
C GLU A 90 -23.46 16.32 54.83
N GLU A 91 -23.33 17.47 54.18
CA GLU A 91 -22.03 18.05 53.84
C GLU A 91 -21.51 18.85 55.04
N LEU A 92 -20.22 18.71 55.36
CA LEU A 92 -19.59 19.61 56.31
C LEU A 92 -19.62 21.04 55.71
N PRO A 93 -20.25 22.02 56.39
CA PRO A 93 -20.50 23.34 55.81
C PRO A 93 -19.18 24.11 55.61
N GLU A 94 -18.99 24.71 54.42
CA GLU A 94 -17.99 25.74 54.00
C GLU A 94 -16.69 25.89 54.82
N VAL A 95 -16.17 24.79 55.30
CA VAL A 95 -14.87 24.72 55.91
C VAL A 95 -13.93 24.43 54.76
N ASN A 96 -12.94 25.30 54.54
CA ASN A 96 -11.89 24.98 53.59
C ASN A 96 -11.00 23.91 54.25
N ILE A 97 -11.43 22.66 54.22
CA ILE A 97 -10.82 21.54 54.96
C ILE A 97 -9.39 21.25 54.44
N MET A 98 -9.03 21.80 53.28
CA MET A 98 -7.66 21.80 52.77
C MET A 98 -6.72 22.68 53.59
N ASN A 99 -7.23 23.69 54.30
CA ASN A 99 -6.49 24.57 55.19
C ASN A 99 -7.41 25.10 56.30
N LEU A 100 -7.78 24.24 57.26
CA LEU A 100 -8.64 24.61 58.39
C LEU A 100 -8.07 25.81 59.13
N SER A 101 -8.83 26.91 59.18
CA SER A 101 -8.48 28.02 60.07
C SER A 101 -8.51 27.54 61.53
N PRO A 102 -7.79 28.21 62.44
CA PRO A 102 -7.84 27.89 63.87
C PRO A 102 -9.26 27.90 64.45
N GLU A 103 -10.17 28.70 63.87
CA GLU A 103 -11.58 28.77 64.25
C GLU A 103 -12.36 27.57 63.72
N GLN A 104 -12.11 27.15 62.47
CA GLN A 104 -12.73 25.97 61.87
C GLN A 104 -12.28 24.67 62.56
N LYS A 105 -11.03 24.60 63.02
CA LYS A 105 -10.54 23.48 63.85
C LYS A 105 -11.34 23.36 65.15
N LYS A 106 -11.62 24.47 65.84
CA LYS A 106 -12.44 24.46 67.07
C LYS A 106 -13.86 23.99 66.81
N VAL A 107 -14.47 24.42 65.71
CA VAL A 107 -15.82 23.96 65.31
C VAL A 107 -15.82 22.44 65.04
N LEU A 108 -14.77 21.93 64.40
CA LEU A 108 -14.62 20.49 64.15
C LEU A 108 -14.39 19.71 65.46
N GLU A 109 -13.56 20.21 66.36
CA GLU A 109 -13.32 19.64 67.70
C GLU A 109 -14.60 19.62 68.56
N GLU A 110 -15.41 20.67 68.52
CA GLU A 110 -16.70 20.73 69.21
C GLU A 110 -17.72 19.74 68.60
N LYS A 111 -17.76 19.61 67.27
CA LYS A 111 -18.57 18.58 66.59
C LYS A 111 -18.12 17.18 66.99
N ILE A 112 -16.82 16.90 67.03
CA ILE A 112 -16.27 15.60 67.49
C ILE A 112 -16.67 15.27 68.94
N LYS A 113 -16.71 16.28 69.83
CA LYS A 113 -17.10 16.10 71.24
C LYS A 113 -18.58 15.81 71.40
N ASN A 114 -19.43 16.43 70.58
CA ASN A 114 -20.88 16.30 70.64
C ASN A 114 -21.42 15.14 69.80
N GLU A 115 -20.59 14.55 68.92
CA GLU A 115 -20.95 13.41 68.08
C GLU A 115 -21.10 12.12 68.91
N LYS A 116 -22.21 11.42 68.70
CA LYS A 116 -22.58 10.19 69.44
C LYS A 116 -22.22 8.93 68.67
N ASP A 117 -22.19 8.99 67.34
CA ASP A 117 -21.79 7.85 66.52
C ASP A 117 -20.27 7.71 66.50
N VAL A 118 -19.78 6.57 67.00
CA VAL A 118 -18.34 6.26 67.07
C VAL A 118 -17.69 6.22 65.68
N SER A 119 -18.43 5.78 64.65
CA SER A 119 -17.91 5.74 63.27
C SER A 119 -17.75 7.14 62.69
N ILE A 120 -18.75 8.01 62.88
CA ILE A 120 -18.69 9.40 62.40
C ILE A 120 -17.61 10.17 63.17
N LYS A 121 -17.53 9.96 64.48
CA LYS A 121 -16.50 10.55 65.34
C LYS A 121 -15.09 10.18 64.90
N SER A 122 -14.86 8.91 64.51
CA SER A 122 -13.58 8.47 63.95
C SER A 122 -13.23 9.20 62.66
N LEU A 123 -14.17 9.31 61.72
CA LEU A 123 -13.93 10.02 60.45
C LEU A 123 -13.60 11.50 60.66
N LEU A 124 -14.31 12.17 61.57
CA LEU A 124 -14.04 13.57 61.92
C LEU A 124 -12.68 13.75 62.60
N GLN A 125 -12.27 12.81 63.45
CA GLN A 125 -10.95 12.81 64.07
C GLN A 125 -9.86 12.60 63.02
N ASP A 126 -10.05 11.66 62.09
CA ASP A 126 -9.10 11.39 61.01
C ASP A 126 -8.93 12.62 60.09
N ILE A 127 -10.00 13.37 59.81
CA ILE A 127 -9.93 14.64 59.08
C ILE A 127 -9.09 15.68 59.85
N LEU A 128 -9.31 15.82 61.15
CA LEU A 128 -8.58 16.77 61.99
C LEU A 128 -7.09 16.43 62.07
N ASP A 129 -6.77 15.16 62.29
CA ASP A 129 -5.38 14.67 62.39
C ASP A 129 -4.64 14.84 61.07
N LYS A 130 -5.25 14.46 59.93
CA LYS A 130 -4.66 14.67 58.61
C LYS A 130 -4.51 16.15 58.27
N ASN A 131 -5.43 17.01 58.69
CA ASN A 131 -5.28 18.46 58.50
C ASN A 131 -4.12 19.04 59.31
N ASN A 132 -3.91 18.57 60.55
CA ASN A 132 -2.76 18.96 61.36
C ASN A 132 -1.44 18.52 60.72
N ASP A 133 -1.40 17.30 60.16
CA ASP A 133 -0.25 16.83 59.38
C ASP A 133 0.01 17.71 58.16
N ILE A 134 -1.02 18.04 57.38
CA ILE A 134 -0.90 18.96 56.23
C ILE A 134 -0.35 20.32 56.67
N HIS A 135 -0.83 20.87 57.79
CA HIS A 135 -0.32 22.13 58.33
C HIS A 135 1.17 22.04 58.72
N ASN A 136 1.57 20.96 59.39
CA ASN A 136 2.96 20.72 59.77
C ASN A 136 3.88 20.56 58.54
N LEU A 137 3.41 19.84 57.52
CA LEU A 137 4.14 19.68 56.25
C LEU A 137 4.26 21.02 55.52
N ASN A 138 3.19 21.82 55.47
CA ASN A 138 3.21 23.16 54.88
C ASN A 138 4.16 24.10 55.61
N ALA A 139 4.20 24.07 56.95
CA ALA A 139 5.14 24.86 57.74
C ALA A 139 6.59 24.48 57.42
N ARG A 140 6.87 23.18 57.25
CA ARG A 140 8.20 22.70 56.85
C ARG A 140 8.56 23.08 55.41
N VAL A 141 7.60 23.06 54.49
CA VAL A 141 7.80 23.60 53.12
C VAL A 141 8.16 25.08 53.20
N GLN A 142 7.44 25.89 53.96
CA GLN A 142 7.75 27.31 54.14
C GLN A 142 9.15 27.54 54.73
N GLU A 143 9.53 26.77 55.75
CA GLU A 143 10.88 26.82 56.33
C GLU A 143 11.97 26.56 55.28
N LEU A 144 11.82 25.50 54.47
CA LEU A 144 12.76 25.18 53.40
C LEU A 144 12.75 26.23 52.28
N GLU A 145 11.60 26.82 51.96
CA GLU A 145 11.50 27.90 50.98
C GLU A 145 12.27 29.16 51.43
N THR A 146 12.37 29.44 52.74
CA THR A 146 13.18 30.58 53.23
C THR A 146 14.68 30.43 52.99
N LEU A 147 15.15 29.19 52.78
CA LEU A 147 16.56 28.89 52.49
C LEU A 147 16.88 29.03 50.98
N LEU A 148 15.86 29.20 50.14
CA LEU A 148 15.97 29.25 48.68
C LEU A 148 15.84 30.70 48.16
N PRO A 149 16.43 31.02 46.99
CA PRO A 149 16.21 32.29 46.32
C PRO A 149 14.75 32.43 45.91
N LYS A 150 14.28 33.67 45.74
CA LYS A 150 12.88 33.93 45.36
C LYS A 150 12.53 33.16 44.08
N PRO A 151 11.48 32.32 44.08
CA PRO A 151 11.08 31.59 42.89
C PRO A 151 10.38 32.50 41.88
N HIS A 152 10.50 32.16 40.60
CA HIS A 152 9.65 32.71 39.55
C HIS A 152 8.33 31.94 39.52
N LEU A 153 7.20 32.63 39.57
CA LEU A 153 5.88 32.02 39.44
C LEU A 153 5.50 32.01 37.96
N VAL A 154 5.24 30.83 37.41
CA VAL A 154 4.92 30.68 36.00
C VAL A 154 3.58 31.34 35.68
N GLU A 155 3.59 32.22 34.67
CA GLU A 155 2.42 32.83 34.08
C GLU A 155 1.98 32.12 32.79
N LYS A 156 0.79 32.48 32.29
CA LYS A 156 0.24 31.85 31.08
C LYS A 156 1.05 32.25 29.84
N GLY A 157 1.61 31.25 29.16
CA GLY A 157 2.33 31.42 27.89
C GLY A 157 3.83 31.63 28.05
N GLU A 158 4.35 31.65 29.28
CA GLU A 158 5.78 31.59 29.51
C GLU A 158 6.33 30.19 29.19
N ASN A 159 7.58 30.15 28.76
CA ASN A 159 8.33 28.90 28.62
C ASN A 159 9.55 28.91 29.56
N HIS A 160 10.04 27.73 29.89
CA HIS A 160 11.10 27.59 30.87
C HIS A 160 12.41 28.21 30.40
N TYR A 161 12.67 28.15 29.09
CA TYR A 161 13.84 28.78 28.47
C TYR A 161 13.84 30.31 28.64
N GLN A 162 12.71 30.97 28.43
CA GLN A 162 12.54 32.43 28.57
C GLN A 162 12.74 32.85 30.02
N ILE A 163 12.18 32.09 30.96
CA ILE A 163 12.34 32.34 32.40
C ILE A 163 13.82 32.24 32.79
N ALA A 164 14.49 31.18 32.33
CA ALA A 164 15.92 30.97 32.55
C ALA A 164 16.79 32.09 31.98
N MET A 165 16.54 32.48 30.73
CA MET A 165 17.25 33.56 30.06
C MET A 165 17.00 34.91 30.74
N ASN A 166 15.76 35.21 31.13
CA ASN A 166 15.41 36.44 31.83
C ASN A 166 16.17 36.55 33.16
N PHE A 167 16.21 35.46 33.93
CA PHE A 167 16.96 35.40 35.19
C PHE A 167 18.47 35.66 34.98
N LEU A 168 19.09 34.98 34.03
CA LEU A 168 20.54 35.12 33.78
C LEU A 168 20.90 36.51 33.23
N LEU A 169 20.12 37.04 32.30
CA LEU A 169 20.37 38.33 31.66
C LEU A 169 20.07 39.51 32.58
N ASN A 170 18.85 39.53 33.16
CA ASN A 170 18.32 40.73 33.81
C ASN A 170 18.55 40.74 35.32
N GLU A 171 18.59 39.57 35.99
CA GLU A 171 18.84 39.51 37.43
C GLU A 171 20.31 39.26 37.77
N LYS A 172 21.04 38.51 36.93
CA LYS A 172 22.45 38.15 37.17
C LYS A 172 23.44 38.89 36.28
N GLY A 173 22.98 39.61 35.26
CA GLY A 173 23.84 40.41 34.38
C GLY A 173 24.81 39.58 33.54
N VAL A 174 24.49 38.32 33.27
CA VAL A 174 25.30 37.42 32.44
C VAL A 174 25.18 37.84 30.97
N ASP A 175 26.30 37.81 30.23
CA ASP A 175 26.28 38.09 28.80
C ASP A 175 25.36 37.12 28.04
N LYS A 176 24.71 37.59 26.97
CA LYS A 176 23.74 36.80 26.22
C LYS A 176 24.32 35.52 25.64
N ALA A 177 25.53 35.55 25.10
CA ALA A 177 26.13 34.34 24.53
C ALA A 177 26.40 33.30 25.63
N ARG A 178 26.89 33.77 26.79
CA ARG A 178 27.15 32.89 27.93
C ARG A 178 25.86 32.34 28.56
N ALA A 179 24.83 33.16 28.70
CA ALA A 179 23.54 32.75 29.22
C ALA A 179 22.91 31.65 28.36
N MET A 180 22.97 31.77 27.02
CA MET A 180 22.48 30.74 26.11
C MET A 180 23.22 29.41 26.30
N GLU A 181 24.55 29.43 26.37
CA GLU A 181 25.38 28.24 26.59
C GLU A 181 25.03 27.54 27.91
N LEU A 182 24.81 28.31 28.97
CA LEU A 182 24.43 27.79 30.28
C LEU A 182 23.05 27.14 30.26
N VAL A 183 22.06 27.79 29.65
CA VAL A 183 20.69 27.27 29.58
C VAL A 183 20.60 26.01 28.73
N GLU A 184 21.33 25.93 27.61
CA GLU A 184 21.35 24.73 26.74
C GLU A 184 21.98 23.50 27.39
N ARG A 185 22.91 23.70 28.34
CA ARG A 185 23.54 22.62 29.10
C ARG A 185 22.70 22.14 30.27
N THR A 186 21.68 22.89 30.65
CA THR A 186 20.81 22.58 31.78
C THR A 186 19.57 21.83 31.29
N LEU A 187 19.14 20.82 32.05
CA LEU A 187 17.91 20.08 31.76
C LEU A 187 16.70 20.98 32.06
N LEU A 188 16.16 21.61 31.02
CA LEU A 188 14.90 22.33 31.12
C LEU A 188 13.73 21.36 31.19
N PHE A 189 12.81 21.65 32.08
CA PHE A 189 11.53 20.94 32.22
C PHE A 189 10.46 21.61 31.34
N GLU A 190 9.78 20.82 30.51
CA GLU A 190 8.59 21.22 29.74
C GLU A 190 7.61 20.03 29.67
N PRO A 191 6.27 20.26 29.62
CA PRO A 191 5.61 21.56 29.62
C PRO A 191 5.46 22.15 31.02
N ILE A 192 5.71 23.46 31.17
CA ILE A 192 5.37 24.21 32.41
C ILE A 192 3.93 24.72 32.38
N ILE A 193 3.28 24.79 33.55
CA ILE A 193 1.91 25.31 33.67
C ILE A 193 1.86 26.50 34.64
N PRO A 194 0.86 27.39 34.47
CA PRO A 194 0.68 28.51 35.38
C PRO A 194 0.55 28.07 36.83
N GLY A 195 1.27 28.75 37.73
CA GLY A 195 1.31 28.45 39.15
C GLY A 195 2.49 27.59 39.60
N PHE A 196 3.25 27.00 38.68
CA PHE A 196 4.54 26.37 39.03
C PHE A 196 5.52 27.39 39.59
N LYS A 197 6.33 26.96 40.56
CA LYS A 197 7.46 27.74 41.08
C LYS A 197 8.73 27.23 40.43
N ILE A 198 9.41 28.10 39.69
CA ILE A 198 10.71 27.81 39.09
C ILE A 198 11.79 28.46 39.93
N TRP A 199 12.68 27.63 40.46
CA TRP A 199 13.80 28.03 41.28
C TRP A 199 15.04 28.08 40.40
N ASN A 200 15.48 29.30 40.08
CA ASN A 200 16.65 29.54 39.25
C ASN A 200 17.88 29.80 40.13
N PHE A 201 18.99 29.16 39.78
CA PHE A 201 20.23 29.20 40.53
C PHE A 201 21.39 29.51 39.61
N TYR A 202 22.20 30.49 39.99
CA TYR A 202 23.43 30.83 39.28
C TYR A 202 24.54 31.08 40.30
N ALA A 203 25.57 30.23 40.28
CA ALA A 203 26.74 30.33 41.14
C ALA A 203 27.94 29.70 40.43
N GLU A 204 29.14 30.26 40.60
CA GLU A 204 30.39 29.68 40.07
C GLU A 204 30.35 29.37 38.57
N ASP A 205 29.66 30.21 37.78
CA ASP A 205 29.47 30.04 36.32
C ASP A 205 28.71 28.76 35.95
N GLU A 206 27.92 28.23 36.88
CA GLU A 206 26.97 27.13 36.68
C GLU A 206 25.54 27.64 36.84
N TYR A 207 24.65 27.15 35.98
CA TYR A 207 23.22 27.44 36.00
C TYR A 207 22.40 26.19 36.27
N GLY A 208 21.49 26.27 37.23
CA GLY A 208 20.56 25.20 37.57
C GLY A 208 19.15 25.73 37.70
N THR A 209 18.18 24.91 37.33
CA THR A 209 16.77 25.21 37.52
C THR A 209 16.04 24.00 38.07
N PHE A 210 15.11 24.25 38.98
CA PHE A 210 14.26 23.22 39.57
C PHE A 210 12.82 23.73 39.63
N ILE A 211 11.85 22.83 39.47
CA ILE A 211 10.43 23.19 39.45
C ILE A 211 9.71 22.51 40.60
N THR A 212 8.95 23.27 41.37
CA THR A 212 8.00 22.74 42.37
C THR A 212 6.56 23.09 41.98
N GLN A 213 5.59 22.40 42.58
CA GLN A 213 4.19 22.53 42.20
C GLN A 213 3.66 23.94 42.45
N GLY A 214 4.09 24.60 43.53
CA GLY A 214 3.62 25.95 43.83
C GLY A 214 2.10 26.01 44.02
N SER A 215 1.43 26.90 43.29
CA SER A 215 -0.04 27.04 43.32
C SER A 215 -0.75 26.25 42.22
N ALA A 216 -0.03 25.45 41.43
CA ALA A 216 -0.62 24.69 40.35
C ALA A 216 -1.43 23.49 40.87
N PRO A 217 -2.51 23.08 40.16
CA PRO A 217 -3.38 21.99 40.60
C PRO A 217 -2.77 20.59 40.44
N ILE A 218 -1.70 20.45 39.65
CA ILE A 218 -1.04 19.18 39.35
C ILE A 218 0.46 19.35 39.55
N SER A 219 1.17 18.31 39.99
CA SER A 219 2.61 18.39 40.20
C SER A 219 3.42 18.21 38.90
N PRO A 220 4.66 18.70 38.82
CA PRO A 220 5.53 18.50 37.65
C PRO A 220 5.68 17.02 37.26
N ASN A 221 5.80 16.12 38.23
CA ASN A 221 5.92 14.68 37.99
C ASN A 221 4.64 14.08 37.38
N GLN A 222 3.46 14.56 37.78
CA GLN A 222 2.18 14.12 37.22
C GLN A 222 2.06 14.52 35.74
N ILE A 223 2.50 15.74 35.40
CA ILE A 223 2.56 16.21 34.01
C ILE A 223 3.48 15.31 33.17
N GLN A 224 4.71 15.06 33.63
CA GLN A 224 5.63 14.19 32.89
C GLN A 224 5.05 12.80 32.65
N ARG A 225 4.39 12.21 33.67
CA ARG A 225 3.73 10.91 33.52
C ARG A 225 2.61 10.96 32.49
N LYS A 226 1.80 12.02 32.51
CA LYS A 226 0.70 12.21 31.55
C LYS A 226 1.24 12.36 30.13
N VAL A 227 2.21 13.24 29.91
CA VAL A 227 2.84 13.44 28.60
C VAL A 227 3.52 12.16 28.11
N LYS A 228 4.25 11.46 28.99
CA LYS A 228 4.86 10.17 28.63
C LYS A 228 3.81 9.13 28.26
N LYS A 229 2.69 9.07 28.99
CA LYS A 229 1.57 8.19 28.67
C LYS A 229 0.97 8.54 27.31
N GLU A 230 0.66 9.81 27.06
CA GLU A 230 0.13 10.27 25.77
C GLU A 230 1.07 9.94 24.60
N LEU A 231 2.39 10.11 24.79
CA LEU A 231 3.39 9.71 23.80
C LEU A 231 3.44 8.20 23.56
N VAL A 232 3.32 7.39 24.62
CA VAL A 232 3.26 5.93 24.50
C VAL A 232 1.98 5.51 23.78
N ASP A 233 0.82 6.04 24.18
CA ASP A 233 -0.47 5.76 23.57
C ASP A 233 -0.47 6.16 22.08
N ALA A 234 0.10 7.33 21.73
CA ALA A 234 0.24 7.77 20.34
C ALA A 234 1.17 6.86 19.53
N LYS A 235 2.29 6.43 20.11
CA LYS A 235 3.23 5.49 19.49
C LYS A 235 2.57 4.12 19.27
N ASP A 236 1.85 3.61 20.27
CA ASP A 236 1.17 2.31 20.17
C ASP A 236 0.04 2.36 19.13
N LYS A 237 -0.71 3.46 19.05
CA LYS A 237 -1.68 3.69 17.96
C LYS A 237 -1.02 3.71 16.59
N ALA A 238 0.10 4.41 16.43
CA ALA A 238 0.83 4.47 15.17
C ALA A 238 1.38 3.09 14.74
N ILE A 239 1.80 2.26 15.71
CA ILE A 239 2.23 0.88 15.45
C ILE A 239 1.04 0.04 14.98
N ALA A 240 -0.11 0.12 15.65
CA ALA A 240 -1.32 -0.61 15.25
C ALA A 240 -1.80 -0.22 13.84
N GLU A 241 -1.79 1.08 13.52
CA GLU A 241 -2.12 1.58 12.17
C GLU A 241 -1.13 1.06 11.12
N LYS A 242 0.17 1.06 11.42
CA LYS A 242 1.19 0.49 10.54
C LYS A 242 0.94 -0.99 10.27
N ASP A 243 0.67 -1.78 11.32
CA ASP A 243 0.46 -3.23 11.18
C ASP A 243 -0.79 -3.53 10.34
N GLN A 244 -1.86 -2.74 10.53
CA GLN A 244 -3.06 -2.83 9.68
C GLN A 244 -2.75 -2.51 8.22
N LEU A 245 -2.07 -1.39 7.94
CA LEU A 245 -1.70 -1.01 6.57
C LEU A 245 -0.81 -2.07 5.90
N GLN A 246 0.09 -2.69 6.66
CA GLN A 246 0.94 -3.77 6.14
C GLN A 246 0.14 -5.03 5.80
N SER A 247 -0.86 -5.37 6.62
CA SER A 247 -1.84 -6.44 6.30
C SER A 247 -2.61 -6.11 5.02
N ASP A 248 -3.15 -4.89 4.90
CA ASP A 248 -3.93 -4.46 3.74
C ASP A 248 -3.10 -4.48 2.45
N ILE A 249 -1.83 -4.05 2.52
CA ILE A 249 -0.89 -4.14 1.39
C ILE A 249 -0.71 -5.59 0.95
N THR A 250 -0.53 -6.51 1.90
CA THR A 250 -0.33 -7.93 1.60
C THR A 250 -1.57 -8.54 0.93
N GLU A 251 -2.77 -8.20 1.42
CA GLU A 251 -4.03 -8.62 0.80
C GLU A 251 -4.20 -8.05 -0.61
N MET A 252 -3.88 -6.76 -0.81
CA MET A 252 -3.93 -6.13 -2.12
C MET A 252 -2.94 -6.75 -3.12
N GLU A 253 -1.74 -7.11 -2.67
CA GLU A 253 -0.75 -7.81 -3.50
C GLU A 253 -1.25 -9.20 -3.92
N LEU A 254 -1.87 -9.95 -3.00
CA LEU A 254 -2.50 -11.23 -3.32
C LEU A 254 -3.63 -11.07 -4.35
N ARG A 255 -4.55 -10.12 -4.14
CA ARG A 255 -5.63 -9.82 -5.10
C ARG A 255 -5.07 -9.38 -6.46
N ARG A 256 -4.01 -8.58 -6.48
CA ARG A 256 -3.36 -8.16 -7.72
C ARG A 256 -2.79 -9.37 -8.47
N SER A 257 -2.13 -10.29 -7.78
CA SER A 257 -1.61 -11.52 -8.40
C SER A 257 -2.73 -12.38 -8.96
N GLU A 258 -3.85 -12.51 -8.25
CA GLU A 258 -5.03 -13.25 -8.71
C GLU A 258 -5.63 -12.62 -9.98
N LEU A 259 -5.82 -11.29 -9.99
CA LEU A 259 -6.36 -10.57 -11.14
C LEU A 259 -5.44 -10.69 -12.37
N ILE A 260 -4.13 -10.68 -12.20
CA ILE A 260 -3.17 -10.90 -13.29
C ILE A 260 -3.36 -12.31 -13.87
N SER A 261 -3.48 -13.33 -13.01
CA SER A 261 -3.72 -14.71 -13.47
C SER A 261 -5.05 -14.87 -14.21
N GLN A 262 -6.12 -14.23 -13.73
CA GLN A 262 -7.42 -14.23 -14.42
C GLN A 262 -7.34 -13.52 -15.79
N LEU A 263 -6.60 -12.42 -15.88
CA LEU A 263 -6.40 -11.68 -17.13
C LEU A 263 -5.63 -12.51 -18.15
N ASP A 264 -4.60 -13.24 -17.73
CA ASP A 264 -3.84 -14.14 -18.58
C ASP A 264 -4.71 -15.30 -19.10
N LEU A 265 -5.53 -15.91 -18.24
CA LEU A 265 -6.49 -16.95 -18.64
C LEU A 265 -7.49 -16.41 -19.67
N LEU A 266 -8.08 -15.24 -19.42
CA LEU A 266 -9.04 -14.62 -20.32
C LEU A 266 -8.40 -14.27 -21.67
N ASN A 267 -7.15 -13.81 -21.68
CA ASN A 267 -6.40 -13.57 -22.90
C ASN A 267 -6.15 -14.86 -23.68
N GLN A 268 -5.78 -15.95 -23.01
CA GLN A 268 -5.62 -17.25 -23.66
C GLN A 268 -6.92 -17.75 -24.27
N GLU A 269 -8.05 -17.64 -23.53
CA GLU A 269 -9.38 -17.99 -24.04
C GLU A 269 -9.76 -17.14 -25.25
N LYS A 270 -9.51 -15.82 -25.20
CA LYS A 270 -9.74 -14.91 -26.32
C LYS A 270 -8.94 -15.33 -27.56
N GLN A 271 -7.64 -15.63 -27.42
CA GLN A 271 -6.82 -16.09 -28.54
C GLN A 271 -7.33 -17.41 -29.12
N ASN A 272 -7.70 -18.36 -28.25
CA ASN A 272 -8.29 -19.63 -28.66
C ASN A 272 -9.62 -19.44 -29.42
N MET A 273 -10.48 -18.54 -28.95
CA MET A 273 -11.74 -18.21 -29.62
C MET A 273 -11.52 -17.53 -30.98
N LEU A 274 -10.56 -16.59 -31.07
CA LEU A 274 -10.21 -15.95 -32.33
C LEU A 274 -9.67 -16.97 -33.35
N GLY A 275 -8.83 -17.91 -32.92
CA GLY A 275 -8.37 -19.01 -33.77
C GLY A 275 -9.52 -19.90 -34.26
N LYS A 276 -10.44 -20.28 -33.37
CA LYS A 276 -11.66 -21.04 -33.74
C LYS A 276 -12.53 -20.26 -34.72
N MET A 277 -12.72 -18.97 -34.51
CA MET A 277 -13.53 -18.12 -35.38
C MET A 277 -12.92 -17.98 -36.77
N SER A 278 -11.59 -17.80 -36.86
CA SER A 278 -10.87 -17.80 -38.13
C SER A 278 -11.06 -19.12 -38.88
N ASN A 279 -10.80 -20.24 -38.21
CA ASN A 279 -10.95 -21.57 -38.82
C ASN A 279 -12.38 -21.82 -39.30
N LEU A 280 -13.39 -21.44 -38.53
CA LEU A 280 -14.80 -21.57 -38.93
C LEU A 280 -15.15 -20.65 -40.10
N ASN A 281 -14.58 -19.44 -40.13
CA ASN A 281 -14.76 -18.53 -41.26
C ASN A 281 -14.14 -19.11 -42.53
N ASP A 282 -12.93 -19.66 -42.45
CA ASP A 282 -12.23 -20.27 -43.59
C ASP A 282 -12.99 -21.51 -44.09
N GLN A 283 -13.44 -22.39 -43.18
CA GLN A 283 -14.29 -23.53 -43.52
C GLN A 283 -15.61 -23.10 -44.18
N ASN A 284 -16.25 -22.04 -43.68
CA ASN A 284 -17.45 -21.50 -44.30
C ASN A 284 -17.16 -20.94 -45.69
N GLN A 285 -16.04 -20.24 -45.89
CA GLN A 285 -15.65 -19.72 -47.20
C GLN A 285 -15.35 -20.84 -48.20
N GLU A 286 -14.62 -21.88 -47.78
CA GLU A 286 -14.33 -23.06 -48.58
C GLU A 286 -15.61 -23.82 -48.94
N MET A 287 -16.50 -24.05 -47.98
CA MET A 287 -17.79 -24.69 -48.21
C MET A 287 -18.66 -23.87 -49.18
N GLN A 288 -18.70 -22.55 -49.00
CA GLN A 288 -19.41 -21.66 -49.92
C GLN A 288 -18.78 -21.70 -51.31
N ALA A 289 -17.45 -21.68 -51.44
CA ALA A 289 -16.79 -21.79 -52.74
C ALA A 289 -17.10 -23.14 -53.39
N ALA A 290 -17.05 -24.24 -52.64
CA ALA A 290 -17.33 -25.58 -53.15
C ALA A 290 -18.78 -25.73 -53.63
N LEU A 291 -19.75 -25.19 -52.88
CA LEU A 291 -21.17 -25.24 -53.23
C LEU A 291 -21.50 -24.37 -54.45
N ASN A 292 -20.86 -23.20 -54.56
CA ASN A 292 -21.13 -22.24 -55.62
C ASN A 292 -20.22 -22.41 -56.84
N SER A 293 -19.34 -23.41 -56.88
CA SER A 293 -18.47 -23.68 -58.03
C SER A 293 -19.06 -24.71 -58.98
N VAL A 294 -18.74 -24.58 -60.26
CA VAL A 294 -18.86 -25.66 -61.25
C VAL A 294 -17.50 -26.32 -61.42
N TYR A 295 -17.47 -27.64 -61.44
CA TYR A 295 -16.24 -28.42 -61.70
C TYR A 295 -16.26 -28.86 -63.15
N PHE A 296 -15.17 -28.62 -63.88
CA PHE A 296 -15.13 -28.91 -65.29
C PHE A 296 -13.83 -29.56 -65.75
N ALA A 297 -13.97 -30.45 -66.73
CA ALA A 297 -12.87 -31.01 -67.47
C ALA A 297 -12.97 -30.47 -68.90
N MET A 298 -11.92 -29.83 -69.40
CA MET A 298 -11.92 -29.20 -70.71
C MET A 298 -10.77 -29.74 -71.55
N ASP A 299 -11.10 -30.44 -72.63
CA ASP A 299 -10.12 -31.02 -73.55
C ASP A 299 -10.78 -31.33 -74.90
N ARG A 300 -9.98 -31.77 -75.86
CA ARG A 300 -10.45 -32.34 -77.13
C ARG A 300 -11.37 -33.51 -76.84
N ARG A 301 -12.45 -33.62 -77.62
CA ARG A 301 -13.41 -34.73 -77.48
C ARG A 301 -12.75 -36.12 -77.49
N LYS A 302 -11.70 -36.30 -78.29
CA LYS A 302 -10.92 -37.56 -78.35
C LYS A 302 -10.23 -37.86 -77.02
N ASN A 303 -9.65 -36.86 -76.37
CA ASN A 303 -8.96 -37.00 -75.09
C ASN A 303 -9.93 -37.23 -73.94
N LEU A 304 -11.04 -36.48 -73.89
CA LEU A 304 -12.10 -36.70 -72.90
C LEU A 304 -12.69 -38.11 -73.00
N THR A 305 -12.81 -38.67 -74.22
CA THR A 305 -13.25 -40.06 -74.42
C THR A 305 -12.18 -41.07 -73.97
N LYS A 306 -10.91 -40.82 -74.33
CA LYS A 306 -9.78 -41.68 -73.94
C LYS A 306 -9.61 -41.75 -72.42
N ASN A 307 -9.79 -40.62 -71.73
CA ASN A 307 -9.70 -40.49 -70.28
C ASN A 307 -10.97 -40.98 -69.55
N GLY A 308 -11.97 -41.48 -70.29
CA GLY A 308 -13.20 -42.04 -69.71
C GLY A 308 -14.19 -41.03 -69.13
N ILE A 309 -13.93 -39.72 -69.28
CA ILE A 309 -14.78 -38.64 -68.77
C ILE A 309 -16.12 -38.59 -69.52
N ILE A 310 -16.07 -38.78 -70.83
CA ILE A 310 -17.27 -38.92 -71.68
C ILE A 310 -17.24 -40.27 -72.41
N LYS A 311 -18.42 -40.83 -72.68
CA LYS A 311 -18.56 -42.07 -73.46
C LYS A 311 -19.54 -41.83 -74.60
N GLY A 312 -19.07 -42.00 -75.83
CA GLY A 312 -19.84 -41.89 -77.06
C GLY A 312 -19.33 -42.87 -78.12
N GLY A 313 -20.18 -43.23 -79.07
CA GLY A 313 -19.82 -44.08 -80.20
C GLY A 313 -20.61 -43.67 -81.44
N PHE A 314 -20.23 -44.17 -82.62
CA PHE A 314 -20.79 -43.77 -83.92
C PHE A 314 -22.33 -43.84 -84.00
N LEU A 315 -22.98 -44.64 -83.13
CA LEU A 315 -24.43 -44.81 -83.07
C LEU A 315 -25.06 -44.50 -81.69
N ARG A 316 -24.31 -43.96 -80.72
CA ARG A 316 -24.82 -43.69 -79.35
C ARG A 316 -24.57 -42.24 -78.93
N SER A 317 -25.58 -41.61 -78.33
CA SER A 317 -25.47 -40.26 -77.74
C SER A 317 -24.29 -40.19 -76.76
N THR A 318 -23.40 -39.20 -76.92
CA THR A 318 -22.27 -39.01 -75.99
C THR A 318 -22.80 -38.55 -74.63
N LYS A 319 -22.41 -39.24 -73.56
CA LYS A 319 -22.84 -38.97 -72.18
C LYS A 319 -21.64 -38.80 -71.25
N LEU A 320 -21.78 -37.90 -70.28
CA LEU A 320 -20.85 -37.78 -69.16
C LEU A 320 -20.88 -39.08 -68.33
N GLN A 321 -19.73 -39.61 -67.96
CA GLN A 321 -19.63 -40.78 -67.08
C GLN A 321 -19.56 -40.35 -65.61
N LYS A 322 -19.99 -41.24 -64.71
CA LYS A 322 -19.73 -41.08 -63.27
C LYS A 322 -18.26 -41.42 -63.00
N VAL A 323 -17.41 -40.41 -63.08
CA VAL A 323 -15.97 -40.50 -62.78
C VAL A 323 -15.63 -39.70 -61.52
N ASP A 324 -14.45 -39.99 -60.96
CA ASP A 324 -13.94 -39.30 -59.78
C ASP A 324 -13.84 -37.77 -60.01
N ILE A 325 -14.02 -36.98 -58.95
CA ILE A 325 -13.81 -35.53 -58.95
C ILE A 325 -12.41 -35.18 -59.42
N ALA A 326 -11.42 -36.01 -59.11
CA ALA A 326 -10.04 -35.80 -59.54
C ALA A 326 -9.86 -35.70 -61.08
N MET A 327 -10.83 -36.18 -61.87
CA MET A 327 -10.82 -36.05 -63.34
C MET A 327 -11.37 -34.72 -63.86
N PHE A 328 -11.93 -33.88 -62.98
CA PHE A 328 -12.38 -32.50 -63.24
C PHE A 328 -11.44 -31.54 -62.54
N ASP A 329 -10.27 -31.36 -63.13
CA ASP A 329 -9.10 -30.67 -62.56
C ASP A 329 -9.25 -29.15 -62.46
N ARG A 330 -10.35 -28.59 -62.96
CA ARG A 330 -10.64 -27.15 -62.94
C ARG A 330 -11.98 -26.88 -62.28
N SER A 331 -12.06 -25.77 -61.56
CA SER A 331 -13.31 -25.25 -61.00
C SER A 331 -13.46 -23.76 -61.31
N LEU A 332 -14.71 -23.30 -61.36
CA LEU A 332 -15.05 -21.89 -61.49
C LEU A 332 -16.08 -21.54 -60.41
N ASP A 333 -15.72 -20.62 -59.50
CA ASP A 333 -16.66 -20.06 -58.52
C ASP A 333 -17.64 -19.10 -59.21
N LEU A 334 -18.92 -19.49 -59.23
CA LEU A 334 -19.96 -18.78 -59.97
C LEU A 334 -20.48 -17.53 -59.24
N ARG A 335 -19.93 -17.19 -58.06
CA ARG A 335 -20.21 -15.91 -57.38
C ARG A 335 -19.50 -14.71 -58.03
N GLY A 336 -18.44 -14.99 -58.81
CA GLY A 336 -17.63 -13.99 -59.51
C GLY A 336 -18.08 -13.76 -60.95
N ASP A 337 -17.13 -13.62 -61.87
CA ASP A 337 -17.41 -13.55 -63.31
C ASP A 337 -17.62 -14.98 -63.86
N PRO A 338 -18.83 -15.36 -64.30
CA PRO A 338 -19.16 -16.74 -64.64
C PRO A 338 -18.67 -17.09 -66.06
N LYS A 339 -17.37 -16.92 -66.33
CA LYS A 339 -16.75 -17.12 -67.65
C LYS A 339 -15.64 -18.16 -67.60
N ILE A 340 -15.70 -19.11 -68.53
CA ILE A 340 -14.65 -20.07 -68.82
C ILE A 340 -14.04 -19.71 -70.16
N THR A 341 -12.74 -19.42 -70.20
CA THR A 341 -12.03 -19.09 -71.44
C THR A 341 -11.13 -20.26 -71.87
N ALA A 342 -11.05 -20.48 -73.17
CA ALA A 342 -10.15 -21.48 -73.75
C ALA A 342 -9.47 -20.92 -75.01
N THR A 343 -8.24 -21.33 -75.28
CA THR A 343 -7.54 -20.97 -76.52
C THR A 343 -7.24 -22.20 -77.37
N ALA A 344 -7.19 -22.03 -78.69
CA ALA A 344 -6.93 -23.13 -79.61
C ALA A 344 -5.55 -23.77 -79.37
N ALA A 345 -4.56 -22.95 -78.97
CA ALA A 345 -3.20 -23.38 -78.67
C ALA A 345 -3.14 -24.38 -77.51
N ASP A 346 -3.96 -24.19 -76.47
CA ASP A 346 -4.03 -25.08 -75.30
C ASP A 346 -4.38 -26.53 -75.68
N PHE A 347 -5.07 -26.70 -76.80
CA PHE A 347 -5.52 -28.01 -77.31
C PHE A 347 -4.79 -28.44 -78.58
N GLN A 348 -3.70 -27.76 -78.96
CA GLN A 348 -2.94 -28.02 -80.19
C GLN A 348 -3.83 -27.98 -81.45
N LEU A 349 -4.77 -27.04 -81.48
CA LEU A 349 -5.66 -26.76 -82.60
C LEU A 349 -5.26 -25.43 -83.26
N SER A 350 -5.40 -25.34 -84.59
CA SER A 350 -5.20 -24.08 -85.32
C SER A 350 -6.39 -23.13 -85.18
N LYS A 351 -7.60 -23.67 -84.98
CA LYS A 351 -8.86 -22.95 -84.77
C LYS A 351 -9.83 -23.84 -83.99
N ILE A 352 -10.60 -23.26 -83.07
CA ILE A 352 -11.75 -23.89 -82.42
C ILE A 352 -12.96 -23.68 -83.31
N LYS A 353 -13.60 -24.77 -83.73
CA LYS A 353 -14.79 -24.74 -84.60
C LYS A 353 -16.07 -24.87 -83.81
N ASP A 354 -16.07 -25.68 -82.76
CA ASP A 354 -17.25 -25.89 -81.93
C ASP A 354 -16.89 -26.27 -80.48
N ILE A 355 -17.86 -26.06 -79.58
CA ILE A 355 -17.78 -26.44 -78.17
C ILE A 355 -19.05 -27.12 -77.72
N THR A 356 -18.90 -28.33 -77.20
CA THR A 356 -20.03 -29.07 -76.62
C THR A 356 -19.84 -29.23 -75.11
N ILE A 357 -20.81 -28.77 -74.33
CA ILE A 357 -20.86 -29.02 -72.88
C ILE A 357 -21.69 -30.28 -72.60
N TYR A 358 -21.12 -31.19 -71.80
CA TYR A 358 -21.78 -32.36 -71.27
C TYR A 358 -22.01 -32.21 -69.76
N PRO A 359 -23.15 -32.66 -69.23
CA PRO A 359 -24.20 -33.41 -69.93
C PRO A 359 -25.07 -32.54 -70.86
N SER A 360 -25.62 -33.13 -71.92
CA SER A 360 -26.33 -32.42 -73.00
C SER A 360 -27.71 -31.85 -72.60
N TYR A 361 -28.09 -31.94 -71.33
CA TYR A 361 -29.28 -31.28 -70.81
C TYR A 361 -29.07 -29.76 -70.68
N PHE A 362 -27.82 -29.30 -70.52
CA PHE A 362 -27.46 -27.88 -70.59
C PHE A 362 -27.64 -27.37 -72.01
N LYS A 363 -28.38 -26.27 -72.18
CA LYS A 363 -28.74 -25.71 -73.48
C LYS A 363 -27.96 -24.43 -73.78
N ARG A 364 -27.33 -24.39 -74.96
CA ARG A 364 -26.68 -23.18 -75.49
C ARG A 364 -27.73 -22.06 -75.65
N ASP A 365 -27.32 -20.83 -75.39
CA ASP A 365 -28.09 -19.58 -75.40
C ASP A 365 -29.26 -19.50 -74.39
N ARG A 366 -29.39 -20.51 -73.52
CA ARG A 366 -30.34 -20.54 -72.40
C ARG A 366 -29.63 -20.70 -71.06
N ASP A 367 -28.83 -21.76 -70.95
CA ASP A 367 -28.11 -22.10 -69.72
C ASP A 367 -26.66 -21.58 -69.78
N TYR A 368 -26.07 -21.51 -70.97
CA TYR A 368 -24.74 -20.96 -71.22
C TYR A 368 -24.64 -20.33 -72.62
N LYS A 369 -23.77 -19.34 -72.80
CA LYS A 369 -23.47 -18.69 -74.08
C LYS A 369 -22.04 -19.00 -74.50
N VAL A 370 -21.79 -19.18 -75.79
CA VAL A 370 -20.45 -19.39 -76.34
C VAL A 370 -20.15 -18.28 -77.34
N GLU A 371 -19.05 -17.57 -77.12
CA GLU A 371 -18.58 -16.48 -77.98
C GLU A 371 -17.17 -16.80 -78.50
N PHE A 372 -17.03 -16.85 -79.81
CA PHE A 372 -15.74 -17.05 -80.48
C PHE A 372 -15.16 -15.69 -80.86
N ASN A 373 -13.84 -15.55 -80.78
CA ASN A 373 -13.18 -14.41 -81.39
C ASN A 373 -13.21 -14.52 -82.94
N GLU A 374 -12.99 -13.40 -83.65
CA GLU A 374 -13.16 -13.31 -85.11
C GLU A 374 -12.40 -14.38 -85.92
N VAL A 375 -11.28 -14.87 -85.37
CA VAL A 375 -10.41 -15.87 -86.00
C VAL A 375 -10.68 -17.30 -85.50
N GLY A 376 -11.46 -17.48 -84.43
CA GLY A 376 -11.69 -18.74 -83.71
C GLY A 376 -10.46 -19.28 -82.97
N GLN A 377 -9.52 -18.40 -82.63
CA GLN A 377 -8.34 -18.73 -81.81
C GLN A 377 -8.64 -18.77 -80.31
N SER A 378 -9.70 -18.10 -79.86
CA SER A 378 -10.15 -18.15 -78.48
C SER A 378 -11.67 -18.21 -78.39
N VAL A 379 -12.13 -18.74 -77.27
CA VAL A 379 -13.55 -18.90 -76.97
C VAL A 379 -13.82 -18.52 -75.52
N THR A 380 -14.96 -17.86 -75.31
CA THR A 380 -15.47 -17.52 -73.99
C THR A 380 -16.83 -18.19 -73.81
N ILE A 381 -16.93 -19.02 -72.77
CA ILE A 381 -18.16 -19.67 -72.36
C ILE A 381 -18.68 -18.89 -71.16
N THR A 382 -19.80 -18.20 -71.30
CA THR A 382 -20.45 -17.48 -70.20
C THR A 382 -21.60 -18.30 -69.67
N ILE A 383 -21.60 -18.62 -68.37
CA ILE A 383 -22.70 -19.34 -67.73
C ILE A 383 -23.82 -18.34 -67.41
N ILE A 384 -25.02 -18.62 -67.93
CA ILE A 384 -26.20 -17.74 -67.78
C ILE A 384 -27.03 -18.19 -66.58
N ASP A 385 -27.41 -19.47 -66.54
CA ASP A 385 -28.22 -20.03 -65.45
C ASP A 385 -27.31 -20.63 -64.37
N ILE A 386 -26.69 -19.76 -63.58
CA ILE A 386 -25.73 -20.11 -62.54
C ILE A 386 -26.24 -21.24 -61.62
N LYS A 387 -27.51 -21.20 -61.22
CA LYS A 387 -28.09 -22.17 -60.27
C LYS A 387 -28.06 -23.61 -60.80
N LYS A 388 -28.12 -23.79 -62.11
CA LYS A 388 -28.03 -25.12 -62.73
C LYS A 388 -26.62 -25.68 -62.79
N PHE A 389 -25.59 -24.83 -62.67
CA PHE A 389 -24.19 -25.25 -62.75
C PHE A 389 -23.50 -25.33 -61.37
N MET A 390 -24.12 -24.79 -60.33
CA MET A 390 -23.62 -24.88 -58.95
C MET A 390 -23.47 -26.34 -58.50
N SER A 391 -22.30 -26.70 -57.99
CA SER A 391 -21.93 -28.06 -57.57
C SER A 391 -22.02 -29.13 -58.67
N GLU A 392 -22.19 -28.74 -59.93
CA GLU A 392 -22.28 -29.67 -61.05
C GLU A 392 -20.88 -30.00 -61.60
N LYS A 393 -20.81 -31.17 -62.24
CA LYS A 393 -19.63 -31.64 -62.95
C LYS A 393 -19.91 -31.64 -64.44
N ILE A 394 -19.13 -30.88 -65.20
CA ILE A 394 -19.32 -30.74 -66.64
C ILE A 394 -18.06 -31.12 -67.42
N ALA A 395 -18.25 -31.67 -68.62
CA ALA A 395 -17.14 -31.86 -69.55
C ALA A 395 -17.34 -30.92 -70.74
N ILE A 396 -16.32 -30.14 -71.05
CA ILE A 396 -16.31 -29.17 -72.14
C ILE A 396 -15.45 -29.76 -73.26
N ALA A 397 -16.11 -30.31 -74.26
CA ALA A 397 -15.45 -30.89 -75.43
C ALA A 397 -15.20 -29.80 -76.48
N ILE A 398 -13.93 -29.66 -76.87
CA ILE A 398 -13.47 -28.70 -77.87
C ILE A 398 -13.17 -29.43 -79.18
N GLU A 399 -13.66 -28.89 -80.30
CA GLU A 399 -13.54 -29.47 -81.65
C GLU A 399 -12.89 -28.54 -82.68
#